data_AF-A0AA39SZ92-F1
#
_entry.id   AF-A0AA39SZ92-F1
#
_cell.length_a   1.000
_cell.length_b   1.000
_cell.length_c   1.000
_cell.angle_alpha   90.00
_cell.angle_beta   90.00
_cell.angle_gamma   90.00
#
_symmetry.space_group_name_H-M   'P 1'
#
loop_
_entity.id
_entity.type
_entity.pdbx_description
1 polymer ?
#
loop_
_entity_poly.entity_id
_entity_poly.type
_entity_poly.pdbx_seq_one_letter_code
_entity_poly.pdbx_strand_id
1 'polypeptide(L)'
;MLKDAWPKLSPVLRLFKEQVLILAAVLGLSAFFSMAETSITMLWPWKIRELAEKESEDGVFKMLRSDVTRFLTTLPIGTTKPYVTEDQLKLMLRGAELSGAIEEEEHDMIENVLEIKDTHLREVMTPLVDVVAIDARASLVDFHNLWVTHQYSRVPVFEQRVDNIVGIAYAMDMLDYIPKGELQESTSVGDMAHKPAYFVPVA
;
A
#
# COMPACT_ATOMS: atom_id res chain seq x y z
N MET A 1 -7.31 17.61 64.53
CA MET A 1 -6.32 17.79 63.45
C MET A 1 -6.93 17.89 62.04
N LEU A 2 -8.26 17.92 61.85
CA LEU A 2 -8.90 17.99 60.51
C LEU A 2 -9.69 19.28 60.22
N LYS A 3 -9.81 20.20 61.19
CA LYS A 3 -10.54 21.47 61.01
C LYS A 3 -9.69 22.60 60.40
N ASP A 4 -8.35 22.49 60.48
CA ASP A 4 -7.42 23.53 60.00
C ASP A 4 -7.09 23.44 58.49
N ALA A 5 -7.55 22.38 57.80
CA ALA A 5 -7.35 22.22 56.36
C ALA A 5 -8.45 22.90 55.51
N TRP A 6 -9.59 23.22 56.12
CA TRP A 6 -10.77 23.79 55.45
C TRP A 6 -10.53 25.15 54.74
N PRO A 7 -9.78 26.13 55.32
CA PRO A 7 -9.59 27.41 54.64
C PRO A 7 -8.70 27.31 53.39
N LYS A 8 -7.81 26.31 53.30
CA LYS A 8 -6.92 26.09 52.15
C LYS A 8 -7.56 25.33 50.98
N LEU A 9 -8.71 24.68 51.19
CA LEU A 9 -9.46 23.93 50.16
C LEU A 9 -10.42 24.82 49.35
N SER A 10 -10.84 25.96 49.90
CA SER A 10 -11.78 26.88 49.23
C SER A 10 -11.29 27.44 47.88
N PRO A 11 -9.99 27.76 47.67
CA PRO A 11 -9.50 28.24 46.38
C PRO A 11 -9.38 27.09 45.36
N VAL A 12 -9.00 25.89 45.81
CA VAL A 12 -8.86 24.70 44.97
C VAL A 12 -10.21 24.23 44.43
N LEU A 13 -11.26 24.26 45.27
CA LEU A 13 -12.63 23.96 44.87
C LEU A 13 -13.19 24.98 43.84
N ARG A 14 -12.76 26.25 43.90
CA ARG A 14 -13.12 27.25 42.88
C ARG A 14 -12.42 26.99 41.55
N LEU A 15 -11.13 26.69 41.57
CA LEU A 15 -10.36 26.32 40.38
C LEU A 15 -10.92 25.06 39.70
N PHE A 16 -11.26 24.02 40.47
CA PHE A 16 -11.90 22.82 39.94
C PHE A 16 -13.27 23.13 39.32
N LYS A 17 -14.06 24.00 39.95
CA LYS A 17 -15.37 24.42 39.40
C LYS A 17 -15.22 25.20 38.08
N GLU A 18 -14.24 26.10 37.99
CA GLU A 18 -13.95 26.86 36.77
C GLU A 18 -13.46 25.96 35.64
N GLN A 19 -12.55 25.02 35.92
CA GLN A 19 -12.07 24.07 34.90
C GLN A 19 -13.17 23.11 34.42
N VAL A 20 -14.02 22.62 35.32
CA VAL A 20 -15.17 21.78 34.95
C VAL A 20 -16.18 22.57 34.10
N LEU A 21 -16.39 23.85 34.40
CA LEU A 21 -17.24 24.72 33.59
C LEU A 21 -16.68 24.95 32.20
N ILE A 22 -15.38 25.20 32.08
CA ILE A 22 -14.71 25.38 30.79
C ILE A 22 -14.78 24.08 29.98
N LEU A 23 -14.49 22.93 30.61
CA LEU A 23 -14.57 21.62 29.94
C LEU A 23 -15.99 21.31 29.46
N ALA A 24 -17.00 21.57 30.29
CA ALA A 24 -18.40 21.39 29.92
C ALA A 24 -18.81 22.32 28.77
N ALA A 25 -18.33 23.56 28.75
CA ALA A 25 -18.58 24.51 27.67
C ALA A 25 -17.93 24.05 26.35
N VAL A 26 -16.68 23.59 26.39
CA VAL A 26 -15.97 23.08 25.19
C VAL A 26 -16.63 21.81 24.65
N LEU A 27 -17.01 20.87 25.53
CA LEU A 27 -17.73 19.66 25.14
C LEU A 27 -19.11 19.97 24.55
N GLY A 28 -19.85 20.91 25.16
CA GLY A 28 -21.13 21.36 24.64
C GLY A 28 -21.01 22.02 23.25
N LEU A 29 -19.98 22.85 23.07
CA LEU A 29 -19.69 23.48 21.78
C LEU A 29 -19.33 22.42 20.71
N SER A 30 -18.46 21.47 21.05
CA SER A 30 -18.08 20.37 20.14
C SER A 30 -19.28 19.51 19.74
N ALA A 31 -20.15 19.17 20.70
CA ALA A 31 -21.37 18.41 20.44
C ALA A 31 -22.32 19.16 19.49
N PHE A 32 -22.48 20.48 19.67
CA PHE A 32 -23.30 21.31 18.78
C PHE A 32 -22.78 21.30 17.34
N PHE A 33 -21.47 21.48 17.14
CA PHE A 33 -20.87 21.44 15.80
C PHE A 33 -20.97 20.06 15.14
N SER A 34 -20.78 18.98 15.90
CA SER A 34 -20.94 17.61 15.41
C SER A 34 -22.39 17.28 15.00
N MET A 35 -23.39 17.78 15.74
CA MET A 35 -24.80 17.66 15.34
C MET A 35 -25.10 18.44 14.07
N ALA A 36 -24.56 19.65 13.92
CA ALA A 36 -24.72 20.44 12.70
C ALA A 36 -24.13 19.74 11.48
N GLU A 37 -22.94 19.14 11.62
CA GLU A 37 -22.29 18.35 10.57
C GLU A 37 -23.12 17.12 10.19
N THR A 38 -23.63 16.38 11.18
CA THR A 38 -24.50 15.21 10.95
C THR A 38 -25.79 15.62 10.22
N SER A 39 -26.38 16.76 10.57
CA SER A 39 -27.56 17.29 9.87
C SER A 39 -27.25 17.70 8.43
N ILE A 40 -26.05 18.23 8.16
CA ILE A 40 -25.62 18.62 6.81
C ILE A 40 -25.33 17.40 5.94
N THR A 41 -24.72 16.36 6.51
CA THR A 41 -24.41 15.10 5.79
C THR A 41 -25.64 14.23 5.56
N MET A 42 -26.66 14.30 6.42
CA MET A 42 -27.95 13.64 6.21
C MET A 42 -28.83 14.31 5.13
N LEU A 43 -28.49 15.52 4.67
CA LEU A 43 -29.17 16.12 3.54
C LEU A 43 -28.86 15.32 2.27
N TRP A 44 -29.91 14.85 1.61
CA TRP A 44 -29.75 14.09 0.37
C TRP A 44 -29.03 14.93 -0.69
N PRO A 45 -28.10 14.35 -1.48
CA PRO A 45 -27.32 15.09 -2.48
C PRO A 45 -28.16 15.88 -3.48
N TRP A 46 -29.38 15.42 -3.77
CA TRP A 46 -30.30 16.10 -4.67
C TRP A 46 -30.91 17.38 -4.07
N LYS A 47 -31.16 17.41 -2.76
CA LYS A 47 -31.73 18.58 -2.08
C LYS A 47 -30.72 19.72 -1.98
N ILE A 48 -29.44 19.38 -1.79
CA ILE A 48 -28.33 20.34 -1.81
C ILE A 48 -28.23 21.03 -3.19
N ARG A 49 -28.44 20.29 -4.28
CA ARG A 49 -28.50 20.87 -5.64
C ARG A 49 -29.66 21.85 -5.79
N GLU A 50 -30.85 21.49 -5.31
CA GLU A 50 -32.03 22.36 -5.36
C GLU A 50 -31.86 23.65 -4.56
N LEU A 51 -31.16 23.58 -3.43
CA LEU A 51 -30.86 24.76 -2.60
C LEU A 51 -29.75 25.62 -3.21
N ALA A 52 -28.71 25.01 -3.79
CA ALA A 52 -27.63 25.73 -4.46
C ALA A 52 -28.08 26.47 -5.73
N GLU A 53 -29.12 25.99 -6.42
CA GLU A 53 -29.71 26.67 -7.57
C GLU A 53 -30.58 27.89 -7.20
N LYS A 54 -31.02 27.98 -5.94
CA LYS A 54 -31.86 29.07 -5.44
C LYS A 54 -31.06 30.20 -4.78
N GLU A 55 -29.77 30.01 -4.52
CA GLU A 55 -28.89 31.03 -3.92
C GLU A 55 -28.12 31.87 -4.96
N SER A 56 -27.62 33.03 -4.53
CA SER A 56 -26.75 33.90 -5.32
C SER A 56 -25.39 33.24 -5.61
N GLU A 57 -24.58 33.84 -6.49
CA GLU A 57 -23.27 33.31 -6.89
C GLU A 57 -22.33 32.99 -5.71
N ASP A 58 -22.47 33.71 -4.59
CA ASP A 58 -21.69 33.54 -3.35
C ASP A 58 -22.43 32.73 -2.26
N GLY A 59 -23.46 31.97 -2.64
CA GLY A 59 -24.27 31.17 -1.72
C GLY A 59 -23.48 30.06 -1.00
N VAL A 60 -23.81 29.84 0.28
CA VAL A 60 -23.18 28.81 1.12
C VAL A 60 -23.41 27.42 0.54
N PHE A 61 -24.56 27.14 -0.06
CA PHE A 61 -24.84 25.84 -0.68
C PHE A 61 -24.11 25.65 -2.01
N LYS A 62 -23.79 26.73 -2.72
CA LYS A 62 -22.99 26.70 -3.95
C LYS A 62 -21.50 26.44 -3.62
N MET A 63 -21.01 27.05 -2.55
CA MET A 63 -19.67 26.77 -1.99
C MET A 63 -19.57 25.36 -1.40
N LEU A 64 -20.64 24.88 -0.75
CA LEU A 64 -20.76 23.48 -0.31
C LEU A 64 -20.69 22.54 -1.50
N ARG A 65 -21.30 22.88 -2.65
CA ARG A 65 -21.23 22.06 -3.87
C ARG A 65 -19.82 21.98 -4.47
N SER A 66 -19.05 23.06 -4.46
CA SER A 66 -17.70 23.07 -5.04
C SER A 66 -16.68 22.35 -4.17
N ASP A 67 -16.75 22.53 -2.85
CA ASP A 67 -15.78 22.00 -1.88
C ASP A 67 -16.48 21.47 -0.61
N VAL A 68 -17.33 20.43 -0.76
CA VAL A 68 -18.03 19.77 0.37
C VAL A 68 -17.03 19.41 1.49
N THR A 69 -15.88 18.86 1.09
CA THR A 69 -14.82 18.40 1.99
C THR A 69 -14.31 19.53 2.88
N ARG A 70 -14.15 20.75 2.37
CA ARG A 70 -13.64 21.89 3.14
C ARG A 70 -14.60 22.28 4.27
N PHE A 71 -15.90 22.27 4.00
CA PHE A 71 -16.94 22.59 4.99
C PHE A 71 -17.03 21.53 6.09
N LEU A 72 -17.03 20.26 5.71
CA LEU A 72 -17.05 19.15 6.67
C LEU A 72 -15.77 19.12 7.53
N THR A 73 -14.61 19.48 6.98
CA THR A 73 -13.36 19.52 7.75
C THR A 73 -13.18 20.75 8.65
N THR A 74 -13.97 21.82 8.46
CA THR A 74 -13.81 23.08 9.21
C THR A 74 -14.71 23.16 10.45
N LEU A 75 -15.85 22.45 10.48
CA LEU A 75 -16.75 22.40 11.64
C LEU A 75 -16.16 21.66 12.87
N PRO A 76 -15.39 20.57 12.75
CA PRO A 76 -14.66 20.04 13.88
C PRO A 76 -13.36 20.83 14.05
N ILE A 77 -13.36 21.78 14.98
CA ILE A 77 -12.12 22.34 15.54
C ILE A 77 -11.38 21.18 16.23
N GLY A 78 -10.49 20.48 15.52
CA GLY A 78 -9.57 19.52 16.15
C GLY A 78 -9.14 18.29 15.36
N THR A 79 -9.74 17.96 14.22
CA THR A 79 -9.30 16.78 13.44
C THR A 79 -8.70 17.21 12.10
N THR A 80 -7.60 17.95 12.18
CA THR A 80 -6.73 18.20 11.03
C THR A 80 -6.09 16.87 10.62
N LYS A 81 -6.68 16.17 9.63
CA LYS A 81 -6.02 15.33 8.62
C LYS A 81 -7.10 14.63 7.78
N PRO A 82 -7.28 14.98 6.49
CA PRO A 82 -7.81 14.00 5.56
C PRO A 82 -6.75 12.90 5.37
N TYR A 83 -7.17 11.78 4.79
CA TYR A 83 -6.40 10.59 4.43
C TYR A 83 -6.31 9.53 5.53
N VAL A 84 -7.13 8.49 5.35
CA VAL A 84 -6.97 7.17 5.99
C VAL A 84 -5.49 6.78 5.87
N THR A 85 -4.84 6.63 7.02
CA THR A 85 -3.45 6.16 7.10
C THR A 85 -3.39 4.66 6.78
N GLU A 86 -2.21 4.15 6.39
CA GLU A 86 -2.04 2.71 6.15
C GLU A 86 -2.41 1.87 7.37
N ASP A 87 -2.02 2.31 8.57
CA ASP A 87 -2.39 1.65 9.83
C ASP A 87 -3.92 1.60 10.04
N GLN A 88 -4.63 2.67 9.66
CA GLN A 88 -6.09 2.70 9.72
C GLN A 88 -6.73 1.79 8.67
N LEU A 89 -6.15 1.71 7.47
CA LEU A 89 -6.61 0.80 6.42
C LEU A 89 -6.44 -0.67 6.84
N LYS A 90 -5.28 -1.02 7.42
CA LYS A 90 -5.02 -2.36 7.99
C LYS A 90 -6.03 -2.71 9.10
N LEU A 91 -6.35 -1.74 9.96
CA LEU A 91 -7.36 -1.93 11.01
C LEU A 91 -8.76 -2.18 10.43
N MET A 92 -9.15 -1.46 9.37
CA MET A 92 -10.42 -1.67 8.67
C MET A 92 -10.47 -3.04 7.99
N LEU A 93 -9.36 -3.47 7.39
CA LEU A 93 -9.25 -4.78 6.73
C LEU A 93 -9.44 -5.93 7.73
N ARG A 94 -8.75 -5.87 8.89
CA ARG A 94 -8.96 -6.84 9.99
C ARG A 94 -10.40 -6.83 10.50
N GLY A 95 -11.02 -5.67 10.59
CA GLY A 95 -12.43 -5.55 10.96
C GLY A 95 -13.37 -6.23 9.95
N ALA A 96 -13.05 -6.14 8.66
CA ALA A 96 -13.81 -6.77 7.60
C ALA A 96 -13.66 -8.30 7.62
N GLU A 97 -12.45 -8.82 7.86
CA GLU A 97 -12.16 -10.25 8.05
C GLU A 97 -12.93 -10.82 9.24
N LEU A 98 -12.85 -10.18 10.41
CA LEU A 98 -13.58 -10.59 11.62
C LEU A 98 -15.10 -10.56 11.46
N SER A 99 -15.61 -9.67 10.61
CA SER A 99 -17.04 -9.58 10.29
C SER A 99 -17.50 -10.64 9.27
N GLY A 100 -16.55 -11.38 8.68
CA GLY A 100 -16.81 -12.34 7.60
C GLY A 100 -17.16 -11.68 6.26
N ALA A 101 -16.88 -10.39 6.11
CA ALA A 101 -17.10 -9.66 4.86
C ALA A 101 -16.01 -9.94 3.82
N ILE A 102 -14.84 -10.42 4.26
CA ILE A 102 -13.65 -10.74 3.47
C ILE A 102 -13.04 -12.04 4.03
N GLU A 103 -12.52 -12.90 3.17
CA GLU A 103 -11.85 -14.14 3.57
C GLU A 103 -10.38 -13.90 3.97
N GLU A 104 -9.76 -14.83 4.71
CA GLU A 104 -8.35 -14.73 5.14
C GLU A 104 -7.40 -14.61 3.94
N GLU A 105 -7.65 -15.36 2.86
CA GLU A 105 -6.85 -15.29 1.63
C GLU A 105 -6.92 -13.91 0.95
N GLU A 106 -8.09 -13.26 1.00
CA GLU A 106 -8.30 -11.92 0.45
C GLU A 106 -7.66 -10.85 1.34
N HIS A 107 -7.73 -11.02 2.67
CA HIS A 107 -7.02 -10.19 3.64
C HIS A 107 -5.52 -10.22 3.35
N ASP A 108 -4.93 -11.40 3.28
CA ASP A 108 -3.49 -11.59 3.05
C ASP A 108 -3.06 -10.99 1.71
N MET A 109 -3.88 -11.15 0.67
CA MET A 109 -3.59 -10.55 -0.63
C MET A 109 -3.54 -9.02 -0.54
N ILE A 110 -4.52 -8.39 0.12
CA ILE A 110 -4.59 -6.94 0.26
C ILE A 110 -3.43 -6.43 1.14
N GLU A 111 -3.10 -7.12 2.24
CA GLU A 111 -1.98 -6.76 3.11
C GLU A 111 -0.65 -6.83 2.35
N ASN A 112 -0.39 -7.92 1.62
CA ASN A 112 0.81 -8.08 0.79
C ASN A 112 0.94 -6.96 -0.27
N VAL A 113 -0.17 -6.54 -0.90
CA VAL A 113 -0.14 -5.44 -1.87
C VAL A 113 0.27 -4.11 -1.24
N LEU A 114 -0.14 -3.84 0.00
CA LEU A 114 0.27 -2.64 0.71
C LEU A 114 1.78 -2.68 1.03
N GLU A 115 2.30 -3.85 1.43
CA GLU A 115 3.71 -4.03 1.78
C GLU A 115 4.68 -4.01 0.58
N ILE A 116 4.21 -4.42 -0.62
CA ILE A 116 5.02 -4.40 -1.85
C ILE A 116 5.59 -3.02 -2.15
N LYS A 117 4.88 -1.94 -1.78
CA LYS A 117 5.33 -0.57 -2.01
C LYS A 117 6.67 -0.26 -1.32
N ASP A 118 6.90 -0.83 -0.14
CA ASP A 118 8.08 -0.56 0.68
C ASP A 118 9.10 -1.71 0.65
N THR A 119 8.80 -2.80 -0.07
CA THR A 119 9.69 -3.96 -0.22
C THR A 119 10.85 -3.64 -1.17
N HIS A 120 12.10 -3.79 -0.71
CA HIS A 120 13.27 -3.54 -1.55
C HIS A 120 13.57 -4.71 -2.49
N LEU A 121 14.22 -4.45 -3.63
CA LEU A 121 14.59 -5.48 -4.60
C LEU A 121 15.46 -6.60 -3.97
N ARG A 122 16.28 -6.24 -2.98
CA ARG A 122 17.13 -7.17 -2.22
C ARG A 122 16.33 -8.24 -1.47
N GLU A 123 15.10 -7.92 -1.06
CA GLU A 123 14.23 -8.79 -0.28
C GLU A 123 13.56 -9.85 -1.16
N VAL A 124 13.44 -9.58 -2.46
CA VAL A 124 12.73 -10.45 -3.43
C VAL A 124 13.71 -11.21 -4.35
N MET A 125 14.92 -10.68 -4.57
CA MET A 125 15.89 -11.28 -5.48
C MET A 125 16.52 -12.57 -4.92
N THR A 126 16.86 -13.51 -5.80
CA THR A 126 17.70 -14.66 -5.45
C THR A 126 19.15 -14.21 -5.25
N PRO A 127 19.81 -14.53 -4.12
CA PRO A 127 21.23 -14.22 -3.91
C PRO A 127 22.11 -14.83 -5.01
N LEU A 128 23.14 -14.11 -5.45
CA LEU A 128 24.00 -14.55 -6.56
C LEU A 128 24.64 -15.94 -6.35
N VAL A 129 24.89 -16.32 -5.09
CA VAL A 129 25.44 -17.64 -4.72
C VAL A 129 24.47 -18.79 -4.97
N ASP A 130 23.17 -18.50 -5.00
CA ASP A 130 22.09 -19.48 -5.20
C ASP A 130 21.54 -19.44 -6.64
N VAL A 131 22.02 -18.49 -7.46
CA VAL A 131 21.61 -18.38 -8.86
C VAL A 131 22.23 -19.51 -9.67
N VAL A 132 21.36 -20.35 -10.23
CA VAL A 132 21.75 -21.33 -11.25
C VAL A 132 21.86 -20.61 -12.59
N ALA A 133 23.07 -20.48 -13.11
CA ALA A 133 23.37 -19.84 -14.39
C ALA A 133 24.23 -20.76 -15.27
N ILE A 134 24.26 -20.49 -16.58
CA ILE A 134 25.01 -21.30 -17.55
C ILE A 134 25.98 -20.44 -18.38
N ASP A 135 27.13 -21.00 -18.72
CA ASP A 135 28.14 -20.33 -19.55
C ASP A 135 27.62 -20.21 -20.99
N ALA A 136 27.81 -19.05 -21.62
CA ALA A 136 27.45 -18.79 -23.01
C ALA A 136 28.09 -19.79 -24.00
N ARG A 137 29.24 -20.38 -23.64
CA ARG A 137 29.97 -21.37 -24.46
C ARG A 137 29.55 -22.81 -24.20
N ALA A 138 28.68 -23.05 -23.21
CA ALA A 138 28.16 -24.38 -22.93
C ALA A 138 27.34 -24.91 -24.10
N SER A 139 27.27 -26.24 -24.21
CA SER A 139 26.45 -26.89 -25.24
C SER A 139 24.97 -26.91 -24.85
N LEU A 140 24.09 -27.09 -25.84
CA LEU A 140 22.66 -27.31 -25.57
C LEU A 140 22.40 -28.58 -24.74
N VAL A 141 23.29 -29.57 -24.78
CA VAL A 141 23.20 -30.79 -23.96
C VAL A 141 23.41 -30.47 -22.48
N ASP A 142 24.39 -29.62 -22.17
CA ASP A 142 24.64 -29.17 -20.80
C ASP A 142 23.46 -28.37 -20.25
N PHE A 143 22.88 -27.52 -21.10
CA PHE A 143 21.67 -26.78 -20.75
C PHE A 143 20.46 -27.69 -20.52
N HIS A 144 20.31 -28.73 -21.34
CA HIS A 144 19.26 -29.74 -21.15
C HIS A 144 19.39 -30.44 -19.79
N ASN A 145 20.60 -30.88 -19.44
CA ASN A 145 20.86 -31.55 -18.17
C ASN A 145 20.59 -30.63 -16.97
N LEU A 146 20.94 -29.35 -17.10
CA LEU A 146 20.64 -28.33 -16.09
C LEU A 146 19.13 -28.11 -15.93
N TRP A 147 18.39 -28.05 -17.04
CA TRP A 147 16.93 -27.94 -17.03
C TRP A 147 16.25 -29.16 -16.42
N VAL A 148 16.69 -30.38 -16.75
CA VAL A 148 16.15 -31.61 -16.17
C VAL A 148 16.37 -31.66 -14.65
N THR A 149 17.50 -31.12 -14.18
CA THR A 149 17.86 -31.12 -12.75
C THR A 149 17.09 -30.07 -11.95
N HIS A 150 16.97 -28.84 -12.46
CA HIS A 150 16.43 -27.71 -11.70
C HIS A 150 15.02 -27.26 -12.12
N GLN A 151 14.56 -27.64 -13.31
CA GLN A 151 13.23 -27.35 -13.86
C GLN A 151 12.89 -25.85 -13.96
N TYR A 152 13.91 -24.97 -14.02
CA TYR A 152 13.71 -23.54 -14.21
C TYR A 152 13.37 -23.19 -15.66
N SER A 153 12.32 -22.39 -15.86
CA SER A 153 11.91 -21.96 -17.20
C SER A 153 12.87 -20.94 -17.84
N ARG A 154 13.57 -20.16 -17.02
CA ARG A 154 14.50 -19.10 -17.43
C ARG A 154 15.79 -19.25 -16.65
N VAL A 155 16.91 -19.20 -17.37
CA VAL A 155 18.25 -19.35 -16.78
C VAL A 155 19.14 -18.22 -17.31
N PRO A 156 19.81 -17.47 -16.43
CA PRO A 156 20.77 -16.46 -16.84
C PRO A 156 21.95 -17.10 -17.59
N VAL A 157 22.35 -16.48 -18.70
CA VAL A 157 23.53 -16.89 -19.48
C VAL A 157 24.64 -15.89 -19.21
N PHE A 158 25.77 -16.37 -18.74
CA PHE A 158 26.91 -15.53 -18.38
C PHE A 158 28.11 -15.75 -19.31
N GLU A 159 29.01 -14.77 -19.38
CA GLU A 159 30.25 -14.90 -20.12
C GLU A 159 31.45 -14.56 -19.22
N GLN A 160 32.45 -15.45 -19.17
CA GLN A 160 33.66 -15.37 -18.33
C GLN A 160 33.42 -15.43 -16.82
N ARG A 161 32.48 -14.64 -16.28
CA ARG A 161 32.12 -14.60 -14.87
C ARG A 161 30.61 -14.62 -14.68
N VAL A 162 30.16 -15.22 -13.57
CA VAL A 162 28.74 -15.39 -13.24
C VAL A 162 28.00 -14.06 -13.03
N ASP A 163 28.71 -12.99 -12.65
CA ASP A 163 28.14 -11.64 -12.52
C ASP A 163 27.96 -10.93 -13.88
N ASN A 164 28.60 -11.42 -14.94
CA ASN A 164 28.51 -10.86 -16.28
C ASN A 164 27.44 -11.58 -17.11
N ILE A 165 26.18 -11.28 -16.84
CA ILE A 165 25.04 -11.85 -17.56
C ILE A 165 24.90 -11.18 -18.95
N VAL A 166 24.99 -11.98 -20.01
CA VAL A 166 24.87 -11.50 -21.40
C VAL A 166 23.44 -11.63 -21.93
N GLY A 167 22.65 -12.55 -21.38
CA GLY A 167 21.29 -12.82 -21.83
C GLY A 167 20.54 -13.80 -20.92
N ILE A 168 19.32 -14.18 -21.34
CA ILE A 168 18.50 -15.20 -20.65
C ILE A 168 18.16 -16.31 -21.64
N ALA A 169 18.44 -17.56 -21.24
CA ALA A 169 18.03 -18.75 -21.98
C ALA A 169 16.67 -19.22 -21.47
N TYR A 170 15.72 -19.44 -22.39
CA TYR A 170 14.44 -20.05 -22.05
C TYR A 170 14.51 -21.53 -22.34
N ALA A 171 13.96 -22.34 -21.43
CA ALA A 171 13.90 -23.79 -21.62
C ALA A 171 13.10 -24.19 -22.87
N MET A 172 12.05 -23.42 -23.21
CA MET A 172 11.19 -23.72 -24.36
C MET A 172 11.88 -23.46 -25.70
N ASP A 173 12.82 -22.51 -25.77
CA ASP A 173 13.56 -22.21 -27.00
C ASP A 173 14.39 -23.40 -27.46
N MET A 174 14.79 -24.29 -26.53
CA MET A 174 15.50 -25.52 -26.86
C MET A 174 14.75 -26.37 -27.89
N LEU A 175 13.42 -26.33 -27.92
CA LEU A 175 12.59 -27.10 -28.84
C LEU A 175 12.85 -26.72 -30.31
N ASP A 176 13.18 -25.46 -30.58
CA ASP A 176 13.47 -24.97 -31.93
C ASP A 176 14.81 -25.49 -32.46
N TYR A 177 15.70 -25.91 -31.55
CA TYR A 177 17.00 -26.51 -31.85
C TYR A 177 16.96 -28.06 -31.87
N ILE A 178 15.76 -28.65 -31.89
CA ILE A 178 15.53 -30.09 -32.15
C ILE A 178 15.00 -30.32 -33.60
N PRO A 179 15.64 -29.84 -34.68
CA PRO A 179 15.29 -30.32 -36.01
C PRO A 179 15.98 -31.68 -36.23
N LYS A 180 15.18 -32.77 -36.25
CA LYS A 180 15.56 -34.13 -36.68
C LYS A 180 16.42 -34.99 -35.73
N GLY A 181 16.13 -34.98 -34.43
CA GLY A 181 16.51 -36.09 -33.54
C GLY A 181 17.98 -36.13 -33.06
N GLU A 182 18.78 -35.12 -33.41
CA GLU A 182 20.11 -34.90 -32.81
C GLU A 182 20.19 -33.43 -32.36
N LEU A 183 20.47 -33.22 -31.07
CA LEU A 183 20.90 -31.92 -30.58
C LEU A 183 22.20 -31.59 -31.33
N GLN A 184 22.22 -30.51 -32.11
CA GLN A 184 23.45 -30.08 -32.77
C GLN A 184 24.48 -29.74 -31.69
N GLU A 185 25.53 -30.56 -31.56
CA GLU A 185 26.64 -30.30 -30.63
C GLU A 185 27.36 -28.97 -30.92
N SER A 186 27.17 -28.41 -32.12
CA SER A 186 27.80 -27.18 -32.57
C SER A 186 27.10 -25.89 -32.12
N THR A 187 25.89 -25.94 -31.57
CA THR A 187 25.17 -24.73 -31.15
C THR A 187 25.45 -24.42 -29.68
N SER A 188 25.92 -23.20 -29.42
CA SER A 188 26.18 -22.73 -28.07
C SER A 188 24.92 -22.16 -27.43
N VAL A 189 24.83 -22.23 -26.10
CA VAL A 189 23.71 -21.62 -25.36
C VAL A 189 23.67 -20.10 -25.56
N GLY A 190 24.81 -19.47 -25.78
CA GLY A 190 24.92 -18.04 -26.07
C GLY A 190 24.24 -17.60 -27.36
N ASP A 191 24.02 -18.51 -28.32
CA ASP A 191 23.32 -18.24 -29.59
C ASP A 191 21.80 -18.33 -29.45
N MET A 192 21.31 -19.17 -28.52
CA MET A 192 19.89 -19.29 -28.15
C MET A 192 19.47 -18.20 -27.15
N ALA A 193 20.41 -17.69 -26.36
CA ALA A 193 20.14 -16.70 -25.33
C ALA A 193 19.49 -15.43 -25.91
N HIS A 194 18.40 -15.00 -25.30
CA HIS A 194 17.75 -13.73 -25.61
C HIS A 194 18.58 -12.57 -25.05
N LYS A 195 19.02 -11.67 -25.94
CA LYS A 195 19.85 -10.49 -25.62
C LYS A 195 19.12 -9.19 -26.01
N PRO A 196 19.33 -8.08 -25.28
CA PRO A 196 20.15 -7.96 -24.06
C PRO A 196 19.39 -8.39 -22.80
N ALA A 197 20.13 -8.79 -21.76
CA ALA A 197 19.56 -8.89 -20.41
C ALA A 197 19.30 -7.49 -19.84
N TYR A 198 18.12 -7.29 -19.26
CA TYR A 198 17.79 -6.04 -18.56
C TYR A 198 18.26 -6.12 -17.12
N PHE A 199 18.93 -5.06 -16.66
CA PHE A 199 19.44 -4.94 -15.30
C PHE A 199 18.69 -3.85 -14.56
N VAL A 200 18.30 -4.16 -13.31
CA VAL A 200 17.70 -3.20 -12.39
C VAL A 200 18.69 -2.98 -11.24
N PRO A 201 19.08 -1.73 -10.94
CA PRO A 201 19.97 -1.45 -9.83
C PRO A 201 19.29 -1.78 -8.50
N VAL A 202 20.03 -2.40 -7.59
CA VAL A 202 19.61 -2.63 -6.20
C VAL A 202 19.83 -1.32 -5.44
N ALA A 203 18.91 -0.35 -5.63
CA ALA A 203 18.88 0.89 -4.86
C ALA A 203 18.19 0.66 -3.51
#